data_AF-A0A815N0Y6-F1
#
_entry.id   AF-A0A815N0Y6-F1
#
_cell.length_a   1.000
_cell.length_b   1.000
_cell.length_c   1.000
_cell.angle_alpha   90.00
_cell.angle_beta   90.00
_cell.angle_gamma   90.00
#
_symmetry.space_group_name_H-M   'P 1'
#
loop_
_entity.id
_entity.type
_entity.pdbx_description
1 polymer ?
#
loop_
_entity_poly.entity_id
_entity_poly.type
_entity_poly.pdbx_seq_one_letter_code
_entity_poly.pdbx_strand_id
1 'polypeptide(L)'
;MSKGYLEVVIVEGRKLKDRDLIGENDPYIEIYMNKKYKQRTSTIKNTNNPTWNEKFVFNLLKGDDIIHFDVYDKDLIGKDSVGNGKVKLKDVLETGHYDNWVKLPAHLGLSSHGEIHVIMNYVPA
;
A
#
# COMPACT_ATOMS: atom_id res chain seq x y z
N MET A 1 -14.16 12.52 -15.45
CA MET A 1 -13.96 11.38 -14.55
C MET A 1 -13.97 10.13 -15.39
N SER A 2 -12.89 9.37 -15.35
CA SER A 2 -12.69 8.20 -16.19
C SER A 2 -13.46 7.01 -15.61
N LYS A 3 -14.22 6.30 -16.46
CA LYS A 3 -14.90 5.05 -16.07
C LYS A 3 -13.95 3.88 -16.32
N GLY A 4 -13.96 2.87 -15.46
CA GLY A 4 -13.04 1.75 -15.58
C GLY A 4 -12.66 1.16 -14.22
N TYR A 5 -11.60 0.37 -14.20
CA TYR A 5 -11.04 -0.19 -12.99
C TYR A 5 -9.53 -0.03 -12.94
N LEU A 6 -8.98 -0.11 -11.74
CA LEU A 6 -7.56 -0.12 -11.47
C LEU A 6 -7.14 -1.53 -11.07
N GLU A 7 -6.18 -2.09 -11.79
CA GLU A 7 -5.43 -3.24 -11.30
C GLU A 7 -4.29 -2.74 -10.42
N VAL A 8 -4.15 -3.29 -9.22
CA VAL A 8 -3.13 -2.89 -8.25
C VAL A 8 -2.35 -4.12 -7.84
N VAL A 9 -1.05 -4.13 -8.07
CA VAL A 9 -0.14 -5.19 -7.63
C VAL A 9 0.74 -4.64 -6.53
N ILE A 10 0.68 -5.27 -5.36
CA ILE A 10 1.60 -5.04 -4.26
C ILE A 10 2.76 -6.02 -4.42
N VAL A 11 3.93 -5.52 -4.79
CA VAL A 11 5.09 -6.35 -5.13
C VAL A 11 5.84 -6.70 -3.86
N GLU A 12 6.47 -5.69 -3.24
CA GLU A 12 7.37 -5.86 -2.10
C GLU A 12 7.43 -4.60 -1.23
N GLY A 13 7.95 -4.76 -0.01
CA GLY A 13 8.28 -3.68 0.90
C GLY A 13 9.77 -3.71 1.19
N ARG A 14 10.35 -2.55 1.54
CA ARG A 14 11.75 -2.50 1.99
C ARG A 14 11.95 -1.50 3.10
N LYS A 15 12.91 -1.84 3.97
CA LYS A 15 13.32 -0.99 5.11
C LYS A 15 12.12 -0.52 5.93
N LEU A 16 11.15 -1.42 6.13
CA LEU A 16 10.00 -1.14 6.98
C LEU A 16 10.51 -0.87 8.40
N LYS A 17 10.01 0.19 9.04
CA LYS A 17 10.44 0.55 10.38
C LYS A 17 9.97 -0.53 11.37
N ASP A 18 10.91 -1.05 12.16
CA ASP A 18 10.62 -1.93 13.28
C ASP A 18 9.64 -1.26 14.26
N ARG A 19 8.60 -2.02 14.61
CA ARG A 19 7.69 -1.69 15.71
C ARG A 19 8.00 -2.52 16.96
N ASP A 20 8.54 -3.72 16.78
CA ASP A 20 8.90 -4.60 17.88
C ASP A 20 10.21 -4.22 18.58
N LEU A 21 10.23 -4.36 19.90
CA LEU A 21 11.44 -4.26 20.72
C LEU A 21 12.34 -5.51 20.58
N ILE A 22 11.76 -6.65 20.20
CA ILE A 22 12.42 -7.95 20.02
C ILE A 22 11.69 -8.68 18.87
N GLY A 23 12.34 -8.83 17.71
CA GLY A 23 11.75 -9.48 16.53
C GLY A 23 11.78 -8.57 15.29
N GLU A 24 11.46 -9.12 14.13
CA GLU A 24 11.13 -8.35 12.92
C GLU A 24 9.62 -8.33 12.73
N ASN A 25 9.09 -7.31 12.03
CA ASN A 25 7.65 -7.18 11.78
C ASN A 25 7.06 -8.41 11.06
N ASP A 26 5.77 -8.66 11.23
CA ASP A 26 4.88 -9.52 10.44
C ASP A 26 3.99 -8.66 9.50
N PRO A 27 4.54 -8.04 8.43
CA PRO A 27 3.83 -6.98 7.70
C PRO A 27 2.72 -7.47 6.76
N TYR A 28 1.64 -6.69 6.68
CA TYR A 28 0.63 -6.73 5.63
C TYR A 28 0.12 -5.33 5.27
N ILE A 29 -0.55 -5.19 4.13
CA ILE A 29 -1.02 -3.90 3.63
C ILE A 29 -2.54 -3.91 3.47
N GLU A 30 -3.23 -2.92 4.04
CA GLU A 30 -4.62 -2.58 3.70
C GLU A 30 -4.65 -1.53 2.58
N ILE A 31 -5.41 -1.82 1.53
CA ILE A 31 -5.50 -1.02 0.30
C ILE A 31 -6.93 -0.51 0.13
N TYR A 32 -7.10 0.79 -0.10
CA TYR A 32 -8.43 1.38 -0.28
C TYR A 32 -8.40 2.74 -0.98
N MET A 33 -9.46 3.08 -1.71
CA MET A 33 -9.67 4.43 -2.29
C MET A 33 -10.69 5.24 -1.46
N ASN A 34 -11.72 4.55 -0.98
CA ASN A 34 -12.69 5.07 -0.03
C ASN A 34 -12.71 4.13 1.19
N LYS A 35 -12.96 4.67 2.38
CA LYS A 35 -12.94 3.88 3.64
C LYS A 35 -14.00 2.75 3.68
N LYS A 36 -14.88 2.64 2.67
CA LYS A 36 -15.95 1.65 2.59
C LYS A 36 -15.49 0.32 2.00
N TYR A 37 -14.54 0.34 1.06
CA TYR A 37 -14.03 -0.88 0.41
C TYR A 37 -12.53 -1.01 0.61
N LYS A 38 -12.15 -1.97 1.45
CA LYS A 38 -10.75 -2.30 1.78
C LYS A 38 -10.44 -3.71 1.30
N GLN A 39 -9.31 -3.87 0.63
CA GLN A 39 -8.68 -5.17 0.37
C GLN A 39 -7.38 -5.23 1.18
N ARG A 40 -6.88 -6.43 1.46
CA ARG A 40 -5.60 -6.58 2.16
C ARG A 40 -4.76 -7.70 1.59
N THR A 41 -3.44 -7.57 1.73
CA THR A 41 -2.50 -8.64 1.43
C THR A 41 -2.50 -9.74 2.50
N SER A 42 -1.82 -10.84 2.18
CA SER A 42 -1.34 -11.81 3.15
C SER A 42 -0.31 -11.17 4.09
N THR A 43 -0.21 -11.76 5.28
CA THR A 43 0.85 -11.42 6.24
C THR A 43 2.10 -12.22 5.90
N ILE A 44 3.23 -11.52 5.70
CA ILE A 44 4.55 -12.16 5.61
C ILE A 44 5.17 -12.09 7.00
N LYS A 45 5.77 -13.17 7.47
CA LYS A 45 6.26 -13.25 8.85
C LYS A 45 7.72 -12.85 8.98
N ASN A 46 8.06 -12.22 10.10
CA ASN A 46 9.40 -11.94 10.58
C ASN A 46 10.31 -11.37 9.48
N THR A 47 9.86 -10.26 8.87
CA THR A 47 10.63 -9.56 7.86
C THR A 47 10.31 -8.07 7.75
N ASN A 48 11.36 -7.26 7.62
CA ASN A 48 11.26 -5.84 7.23
C ASN A 48 11.35 -5.60 5.71
N ASN A 49 11.49 -6.65 4.92
CA ASN A 49 11.60 -6.61 3.47
C ASN A 49 10.67 -7.66 2.82
N PRO A 50 9.35 -7.58 3.08
CA PRO A 50 8.39 -8.58 2.61
C PRO A 50 8.24 -8.56 1.10
N THR A 51 7.94 -9.72 0.52
CA THR A 51 7.47 -9.87 -0.86
C THR A 51 6.06 -10.45 -0.84
N TRP A 52 5.08 -9.71 -1.36
CA TRP A 52 3.68 -10.14 -1.42
C TRP A 52 3.33 -10.68 -2.81
N ASN A 53 3.66 -9.95 -3.87
CA ASN A 53 3.26 -10.25 -5.25
C ASN A 53 1.75 -10.54 -5.40
N GLU A 54 0.91 -9.71 -4.75
CA GLU A 54 -0.54 -9.89 -4.75
C GLU A 54 -1.25 -8.84 -5.61
N LYS A 55 -2.22 -9.30 -6.41
CA LYS A 55 -3.01 -8.47 -7.32
C LYS A 55 -4.43 -8.24 -6.79
N PHE A 56 -4.88 -6.99 -6.90
CA PHE A 56 -6.20 -6.52 -6.50
C PHE A 56 -6.85 -5.73 -7.64
N VAL A 57 -8.18 -5.69 -7.64
CA VAL A 57 -8.96 -4.91 -8.61
C VAL A 57 -9.88 -3.93 -7.87
N PHE A 58 -9.87 -2.68 -8.29
CA PHE A 58 -10.72 -1.62 -7.73
C PHE A 58 -11.51 -0.92 -8.84
N ASN A 59 -12.83 -1.00 -8.79
CA ASN A 59 -13.69 -0.23 -9.69
C ASN A 59 -13.62 1.26 -9.33
N LEU A 60 -13.38 2.11 -10.33
CA LEU A 60 -13.33 3.55 -10.12
C LEU A 60 -14.74 4.12 -9.99
N LEU A 61 -15.01 4.80 -8.87
CA LEU A 61 -16.26 5.48 -8.62
C LEU A 61 -16.11 7.00 -8.77
N LYS A 62 -17.25 7.67 -8.98
CA LYS A 62 -17.30 9.13 -8.99
C LYS A 62 -16.83 9.67 -7.64
N GLY A 63 -15.75 10.44 -7.65
CA GLY A 63 -15.19 11.09 -6.46
C GLY A 63 -13.95 10.41 -5.88
N ASP A 64 -13.53 9.25 -6.40
CA ASP A 64 -12.24 8.67 -6.02
C ASP A 64 -11.09 9.54 -6.58
N ASP A 65 -10.13 9.88 -5.73
CA ASP A 65 -9.01 10.78 -6.05
C ASP A 65 -7.64 10.22 -5.64
N ILE A 66 -7.61 9.44 -4.56
CA ILE A 66 -6.40 8.90 -3.94
C ILE A 66 -6.62 7.42 -3.62
N ILE A 67 -5.62 6.59 -3.90
CA ILE A 67 -5.51 5.25 -3.34
C ILE A 67 -4.52 5.26 -2.17
N HIS A 68 -4.92 4.62 -1.08
CA HIS A 68 -4.20 4.54 0.18
C HIS A 68 -3.66 3.14 0.41
N PHE A 69 -2.49 3.08 1.05
CA PHE A 69 -1.80 1.86 1.45
C PHE A 69 -1.40 2.01 2.92
N ASP A 70 -2.14 1.36 3.82
CA ASP A 70 -1.80 1.31 5.25
C ASP A 70 -1.01 0.03 5.53
N VAL A 71 0.25 0.18 5.95
CA VAL A 71 1.10 -0.94 6.33
C VAL A 71 0.96 -1.19 7.83
N TYR A 72 0.67 -2.43 8.17
CA TYR A 72 0.50 -2.89 9.54
C TYR A 72 1.43 -4.05 9.86
N ASP A 73 1.86 -4.10 11.10
CA ASP A 73 2.46 -5.28 11.72
C ASP A 73 1.34 -6.12 12.36
N LYS A 74 1.43 -7.45 12.24
CA LYS A 74 0.46 -8.38 12.81
C LYS A 74 1.02 -9.02 14.08
N ASP A 75 0.65 -8.43 15.20
CA ASP A 75 1.00 -8.97 16.51
C ASP A 75 0.06 -10.09 16.98
N LEU A 76 0.49 -10.80 18.03
CA LEU A 76 -0.35 -11.79 18.73
C LEU A 76 -1.65 -11.18 19.26
N ILE A 77 -1.62 -9.89 19.63
CA ILE A 77 -2.80 -9.14 20.09
C ILE A 77 -2.86 -7.80 19.35
N GLY A 78 -3.69 -7.74 18.32
CA GLY A 78 -3.98 -6.49 17.61
C GLY A 78 -3.18 -6.33 16.33
N LYS A 79 -2.86 -5.07 16.02
CA LYS A 79 -2.03 -4.67 14.88
C LYS A 79 -1.40 -3.32 15.19
N ASP A 80 -0.11 -3.19 14.89
CA ASP A 80 0.57 -1.91 14.99
C ASP A 80 0.72 -1.24 13.62
N SER A 81 0.48 0.07 13.59
CA SER A 81 0.65 0.83 12.36
C SER A 81 2.13 1.02 12.07
N VAL A 82 2.64 0.49 10.96
CA VAL A 82 4.03 0.69 10.52
C VAL A 82 4.16 2.05 9.84
N GLY A 83 3.30 2.31 8.86
CA GLY A 83 3.25 3.58 8.11
C GLY A 83 2.11 3.61 7.09
N ASN A 84 1.89 4.77 6.47
CA ASN A 84 0.90 4.95 5.41
C ASN A 84 1.56 5.54 4.16
N GLY A 85 1.23 4.97 2.99
CA GLY A 85 1.52 5.49 1.67
C GLY A 85 0.24 5.91 0.95
N LYS A 86 0.36 6.81 -0.03
CA LYS A 86 -0.76 7.21 -0.89
C LYS A 86 -0.28 7.59 -2.28
N VAL A 87 -1.11 7.31 -3.29
CA VAL A 87 -0.89 7.72 -4.68
C VAL A 87 -2.13 8.44 -5.19
N LYS A 88 -1.95 9.56 -5.89
CA LYS A 88 -3.06 10.25 -6.54
C LYS A 88 -3.45 9.44 -7.77
N LEU A 89 -4.74 9.15 -7.95
CA LEU A 89 -5.21 8.38 -9.11
C LEU A 89 -4.86 9.07 -10.42
N LYS A 90 -4.82 10.41 -10.44
CA LYS A 90 -4.35 11.19 -11.59
C LYS A 90 -3.02 10.70 -12.15
N ASP A 91 -2.07 10.35 -11.28
CA ASP A 91 -0.72 9.92 -11.66
C ASP A 91 -0.72 8.60 -12.45
N VAL A 92 -1.76 7.78 -12.28
CA VAL A 92 -1.95 6.51 -13.02
C VAL A 92 -2.90 6.68 -14.20
N LEU A 93 -3.93 7.52 -14.05
CA LEU A 93 -4.95 7.74 -15.09
C LEU A 93 -4.40 8.50 -16.30
N GLU A 94 -3.42 9.38 -16.10
CA GLU A 94 -2.81 10.14 -17.20
C GLU A 94 -1.83 9.29 -18.03
N THR A 95 -1.11 8.37 -17.39
CA THR A 95 -0.10 7.51 -18.04
C THR A 95 -0.65 6.14 -18.46
N GLY A 96 -1.77 5.70 -17.85
CA GLY A 96 -2.32 4.35 -17.96
C GLY A 96 -1.58 3.30 -17.11
N HIS A 97 -0.36 3.61 -16.66
CA HIS A 97 0.53 2.69 -15.96
C HIS A 97 1.37 3.42 -14.91
N TYR A 98 1.55 2.79 -13.76
CA TYR A 98 2.35 3.29 -12.65
C TYR A 98 3.18 2.14 -12.08
N ASP A 99 4.48 2.32 -11.96
CA ASP A 99 5.41 1.34 -11.37
C ASP A 99 6.44 2.14 -10.57
N ASN A 100 6.24 2.26 -9.26
CA ASN A 100 7.10 3.07 -8.40
C ASN A 100 7.16 2.58 -6.97
N TRP A 101 8.21 3.02 -6.27
CA TRP A 101 8.31 2.97 -4.82
C TRP A 101 7.48 4.11 -4.19
N VAL A 102 6.50 3.74 -3.38
CA VAL A 102 5.69 4.64 -2.57
C VAL A 102 6.32 4.74 -1.18
N LYS A 103 6.74 5.96 -0.81
CA LYS A 103 7.31 6.24 0.52
C LYS A 103 6.23 6.19 1.59
N LEU A 104 6.60 5.67 2.76
CA LEU A 104 5.83 5.78 4.01
C LEU A 104 6.42 6.96 4.80
N PRO A 105 5.81 8.15 4.79
CA PRO A 105 6.40 9.32 5.44
C PRO A 105 6.48 9.13 6.96
N ALA A 106 7.51 9.70 7.57
CA ALA A 106 7.63 9.80 9.01
C ALA A 106 7.28 11.21 9.50
N HIS A 107 6.95 11.33 10.78
CA HIS A 107 6.73 12.61 11.44
C HIS A 107 8.02 13.08 12.12
N LEU A 108 8.15 14.39 12.35
CA LEU A 108 9.18 15.00 13.22
C LEU A 108 10.65 14.71 12.84
N GLY A 109 11.02 14.93 11.57
CA GLY A 109 12.44 14.96 11.16
C GLY A 109 13.09 13.59 10.90
N LEU A 110 12.35 12.49 11.04
CA LEU A 110 12.77 11.17 10.55
C LEU A 110 12.59 11.08 9.02
N SER A 111 13.45 10.30 8.36
CA SER A 111 13.49 10.25 6.88
C SER A 111 12.35 9.44 6.25
N SER A 112 11.89 8.33 6.86
CA SER A 112 10.76 7.50 6.39
C SER A 112 10.48 6.31 7.34
N HIS A 113 9.28 5.72 7.28
CA HIS A 113 8.92 4.42 7.87
C HIS A 113 9.15 3.22 6.93
N GLY A 114 9.81 3.44 5.78
CA GLY A 114 10.04 2.44 4.74
C GLY A 114 9.35 2.80 3.42
N GLU A 115 9.46 1.91 2.44
CA GLU A 115 8.84 2.10 1.12
C GLU A 115 8.17 0.80 0.67
N ILE A 116 7.12 0.92 -0.13
CA ILE A 116 6.44 -0.21 -0.77
C ILE A 116 6.48 -0.05 -2.29
N HIS A 117 6.72 -1.14 -3.02
CA HIS A 117 6.72 -1.16 -4.47
C HIS A 117 5.33 -1.53 -4.98
N VAL A 118 4.73 -0.62 -5.73
CA VAL A 118 3.36 -0.75 -6.23
C VAL A 118 3.34 -0.58 -7.73
N ILE A 119 2.70 -1.54 -8.40
CA ILE A 119 2.39 -1.46 -9.83
C ILE A 119 0.88 -1.27 -9.98
N MET A 120 0.46 -0.33 -10.82
CA MET A 120 -0.94 -0.09 -11.13
C MET A 120 -1.18 0.08 -12.62
N ASN A 121 -2.26 -0.53 -13.12
CA ASN A 121 -2.71 -0.37 -14.50
C ASN A 121 -4.15 0.13 -14.50
N TYR A 122 -4.41 1.22 -15.23
CA TYR A 122 -5.75 1.69 -15.46
C TYR A 122 -6.35 1.02 -16.69
N VAL A 123 -7.52 0.40 -16.52
CA VAL A 123 -8.30 -0.21 -17.60
C VAL A 123 -9.58 0.60 -17.80
N PRO A 124 -9.68 1.36 -18.92
CA PRO A 124 -10.91 2.08 -19.26
C PRO A 124 -12.09 1.14 -19.51
N ALA A 125 -13.30 1.60 -19.17
CA ALA A 125 -14.57 0.95 -19.50
C ALA A 125 -15.22 1.55 -20.76
#